data_AF-A0A2N2BQG2-F1
#
_entry.id   AF-A0A2N2BQG2-F1
#
_cell.length_a   1.000
_cell.length_b   1.000
_cell.length_c   1.000
_cell.angle_alpha   90.00
_cell.angle_beta   90.00
_cell.angle_gamma   90.00
#
_symmetry.space_group_name_H-M   'P 1'
#
loop_
_entity.id
_entity.type
_entity.pdbx_description
1 polymer ?
#
loop_
_entity_poly.entity_id
_entity_poly.type
_entity_poly.pdbx_seq_one_letter_code
_entity_poly.pdbx_strand_id
1 'polypeptide(L)' 'MLKPIIRSIKKEEFPILREFMYLAIFVEEGAEPLPFEIVDDPHLIKYIQDFGEWVMIVW' A
#
# COMPACT_ATOMS: atom_id res chain seq x y z
N MET A 1 -24.04 -6.68 -14.48
CA MET A 1 -22.81 -6.14 -13.86
C MET A 1 -22.95 -6.24 -12.36
N LEU A 2 -21.94 -6.76 -11.65
CA LEU A 2 -21.91 -6.72 -10.19
C LEU A 2 -21.73 -5.27 -9.72
N LYS A 3 -22.45 -4.86 -8.68
CA LYS A 3 -22.28 -3.55 -8.06
C LYS A 3 -21.18 -3.66 -7.00
N PRO A 4 -20.11 -2.84 -7.06
CA PRO A 4 -19.06 -2.90 -6.06
C PRO A 4 -19.58 -2.44 -4.69
N ILE A 5 -19.12 -3.10 -3.63
CA ILE A 5 -19.40 -2.71 -2.24
C ILE A 5 -18.18 -1.94 -1.73
N ILE A 6 -18.38 -0.67 -1.37
CA ILE A 6 -17.35 0.15 -0.73
C ILE A 6 -17.52 0.01 0.78
N ARG A 7 -16.42 -0.32 1.48
CA ARG A 7 -16.38 -0.46 2.94
C ARG A 7 -15.04 0.00 3.47
N SER A 8 -14.96 0.30 4.76
CA SER A 8 -13.69 0.50 5.45
C SER A 8 -12.84 -0.78 5.42
N ILE A 9 -11.53 -0.59 5.34
CA ILE A 9 -10.55 -1.67 5.53
C ILE A 9 -10.55 -2.11 6.99
N LYS A 10 -10.36 -3.41 7.23
CA LYS A 10 -10.21 -3.99 8.57
C LYS A 10 -8.73 -4.10 8.93
N LYS A 11 -8.41 -4.09 10.23
CA LYS A 11 -7.00 -4.14 10.70
C LYS A 11 -6.27 -5.39 10.23
N GLU A 12 -6.98 -6.52 10.13
CA GLU A 12 -6.41 -7.79 9.66
C GLU A 12 -6.03 -7.75 8.17
N GLU A 13 -6.54 -6.76 7.43
CA GLU A 13 -6.22 -6.55 6.02
C GLU A 13 -5.02 -5.62 5.83
N PHE A 14 -4.53 -4.93 6.87
CA PHE A 14 -3.40 -4.01 6.75
C PHE A 14 -2.12 -4.67 6.22
N PRO A 15 -1.80 -5.95 6.54
CA PRO A 15 -0.65 -6.62 5.94
C PRO A 15 -0.67 -6.64 4.39
N ILE A 16 -1.84 -6.64 3.74
CA ILE A 16 -1.96 -6.65 2.27
C ILE A 16 -1.49 -5.33 1.63
N LEU A 17 -1.43 -4.25 2.40
CA LEU A 17 -1.00 -2.94 1.89
C LEU A 17 0.45 -2.98 1.41
N ARG A 18 1.30 -3.84 2.00
CA ARG A 18 2.68 -4.08 1.52
C ARG A 18 2.69 -4.63 0.10
N GLU A 19 1.84 -5.61 -0.18
CA GLU A 19 1.71 -6.22 -1.50
C GLU A 19 1.15 -5.22 -2.52
N PHE A 20 0.12 -4.46 -2.14
CA PHE A 20 -0.43 -3.42 -3.01
C PHE A 20 0.59 -2.34 -3.34
N MET A 21 1.42 -1.93 -2.37
CA MET A 21 2.48 -0.95 -2.63
C MET A 21 3.52 -1.52 -3.58
N TYR A 22 3.96 -2.77 -3.40
CA TYR A 22 4.88 -3.43 -4.32
C TYR A 22 4.32 -3.48 -5.75
N LEU A 23 3.07 -3.92 -5.91
CA LEU A 23 2.40 -4.02 -7.21
C LEU A 23 2.13 -2.66 -7.87
N ALA A 24 2.12 -1.58 -7.10
CA ALA A 24 1.97 -0.22 -7.62
C ALA A 24 3.29 0.37 -8.14
N ILE A 25 4.44 -0.28 -7.89
CA ILE A 25 5.72 0.18 -8.40
C ILE A 25 5.78 -0.09 -9.90
N PHE A 26 5.95 0.98 -10.67
CA PHE A 26 6.18 0.87 -12.09
C PHE A 26 7.56 0.26 -12.36
N VAL A 27 7.57 -0.81 -13.15
CA VAL A 27 8.77 -1.46 -13.67
C VAL A 27 8.65 -1.46 -15.19
N GLU A 28 9.69 -0.98 -15.87
CA GLU A 28 9.73 -0.95 -17.34
C GLU A 28 9.64 -2.37 -17.92
N GLU A 29 9.03 -2.49 -19.09
CA GLU A 29 8.92 -3.78 -19.78
C GLU A 29 10.31 -4.32 -20.12
N GLY A 30 10.60 -5.55 -19.68
CA GLY A 30 11.90 -6.20 -19.87
C GLY A 30 12.95 -5.85 -18.81
N ALA A 31 12.65 -4.99 -17.85
CA ALA A 31 13.50 -4.80 -16.67
C ALA A 31 13.33 -5.96 -15.67
N GLU A 32 14.38 -6.25 -14.91
CA GLU A 32 14.29 -7.22 -13.82
C GLU A 32 13.34 -6.71 -12.72
N PRO A 33 12.49 -7.59 -12.14
CA PRO A 33 11.65 -7.20 -11.01
C PRO A 33 12.48 -6.67 -9.84
N LEU A 34 11.97 -5.63 -9.20
CA LEU A 34 12.58 -5.13 -7.96
C LEU A 34 12.42 -6.17 -6.83
N PRO A 35 13.38 -6.26 -5.89
CA PRO A 35 13.21 -7.08 -4.70
C PRO A 35 12.01 -6.59 -3.89
N PHE A 36 11.28 -7.49 -3.24
CA PHE A 36 10.09 -7.14 -2.45
C PHE A 36 10.42 -6.18 -1.29
N GLU A 37 11.65 -6.28 -0.77
CA GLU A 37 12.22 -5.44 0.28
C GLU A 37 12.28 -3.95 -0.11
N ILE A 38 12.10 -3.60 -1.38
CA ILE A 38 11.96 -2.19 -1.80
C ILE A 38 10.83 -1.48 -1.05
N VAL A 39 9.78 -2.21 -0.66
CA VAL A 39 8.65 -1.72 0.14
C VAL A 39 9.10 -1.18 1.50
N ASP A 40 10.23 -1.68 2.03
CA ASP A 40 10.81 -1.25 3.31
C ASP A 40 11.71 -0.01 3.17
N ASP A 41 11.88 0.52 1.95
CA ASP A 41 12.56 1.80 1.76
C ASP A 41 11.88 2.91 2.58
N PRO A 42 12.63 3.75 3.32
CA PRO A 42 12.08 4.80 4.18
C PRO A 42 11.14 5.78 3.45
N HIS A 43 11.30 5.96 2.14
CA HIS A 43 10.45 6.83 1.34
C HIS A 43 9.15 6.16 0.91
N LEU A 44 9.10 4.83 0.85
CA LEU A 44 7.94 4.04 0.47
C LEU A 44 7.14 3.59 1.70
N ILE A 45 7.80 3.09 2.74
CA ILE A 45 7.13 2.52 3.93
C ILE A 45 6.13 3.47 4.57
N LYS A 46 6.36 4.79 4.50
CA LYS A 46 5.48 5.84 5.02
C LYS A 46 4.05 5.86 4.45
N TYR A 47 3.81 5.22 3.30
CA TYR A 47 2.46 5.16 2.69
C TYR A 47 1.57 4.08 3.33
N ILE A 48 2.17 3.13 4.03
CA ILE A 48 1.47 2.01 4.66
C ILE A 48 1.73 1.91 6.16
N GLN A 49 2.83 2.51 6.64
CA GLN A 49 3.10 2.67 8.06
C GLN A 49 2.02 3.56 8.68
N ASP A 50 1.48 3.13 9.82
CA ASP A 50 0.44 3.82 10.60
C ASP A 50 -0.82 4.16 9.77
N PHE A 51 -1.12 3.32 8.77
CA PHE A 51 -2.26 3.51 7.87
C PHE A 51 -3.58 3.56 8.66
N GLY A 52 -4.34 4.63 8.46
CA GLY A 52 -5.61 4.85 9.16
C GLY A 52 -5.47 5.35 10.61
N GLU A 53 -4.24 5.57 11.11
CA GLU A 53 -4.01 6.14 12.44
C GLU A 53 -4.01 7.68 12.45
N TRP A 54 -3.95 8.30 11.27
CA TRP A 54 -4.08 9.76 11.09
C TRP A 54 -5.55 10.21 11.18
N VAL A 55 -6.15 10.05 12.34
CA VAL A 55 -7.36 10.79 12.73
C VAL A 55 -6.91 11.90 13.67
N MET A 56 -6.99 13.14 13.18
CA MET A 56 -6.78 14.43 13.87
C MET A 56 -5.45 15.16 13.57
N ILE A 57 -5.40 15.86 12.43
CA ILE A 57 -4.88 17.24 12.41
C ILE A 57 -5.98 18.09 11.76
N VAL A 58 -6.90 18.55 12.59
CA VAL A 58 -7.71 19.74 12.29
C VAL A 58 -6.78 20.94 12.47
N TRP A 59 -6.56 21.70 11.39
CA TRP A 59 -6.03 23.06 11.46
C TRP A 59 -7.12 24.01 11.94
#